data_AF-A0A6N9U2Q5-F1
#
_entry.id   AF-A0A6N9U2Q5-F1
#
_cell.length_a   1.000
_cell.length_b   1.000
_cell.length_c   1.000
_cell.angle_alpha   90.00
_cell.angle_beta   90.00
_cell.angle_gamma   90.00
#
_symmetry.space_group_name_H-M   'P 1'
#
loop_
_entity.id
_entity.type
_entity.pdbx_description
1 polymer ?
#
loop_
_entity_poly.entity_id
_entity_poly.type
_entity_poly.pdbx_seq_one_letter_code
_entity_poly.pdbx_strand_id
1 'polypeptide(L)'
;MDSAEYERKIAHRFAAFDQDGNGYIDRADFDAAAARLLAEFGTRARCDKGQALYSGAEAFWQGMAGIADVDGDQRVNRAEFVGGAVKRLRDNPERFAEIARPFLRAALDVAGGDGSAGSAPVEAVERALRVLGAADDIAGVAARSLDGDEDGRVAEADAVAAFSAYFTVVAPDM
;
A
#
# COMPACT_ATOMS: atom_id res chain seq x y z
N MET A 1 13.04 17.16 11.66
CA MET A 1 12.11 17.32 10.53
C MET A 1 11.40 18.64 10.75
N ASP A 2 11.32 19.53 9.76
CA ASP A 2 10.50 20.74 9.90
C ASP A 2 9.02 20.39 9.60
N SER A 3 8.07 21.14 10.17
CA SER A 3 6.62 20.91 10.05
C SER A 3 6.18 20.80 8.59
N ALA A 4 6.79 21.59 7.69
CA ALA A 4 6.49 21.57 6.25
C ALA A 4 6.91 20.26 5.56
N GLU A 5 8.00 19.62 5.99
CA GLU A 5 8.43 18.32 5.46
C GLU A 5 7.49 17.20 5.94
N TYR A 6 7.05 17.28 7.19
CA TYR A 6 6.09 16.35 7.78
C TYR A 6 4.73 16.40 7.08
N GLU A 7 4.18 17.60 6.85
CA GLU A 7 2.93 17.79 6.13
C GLU A 7 3.00 17.26 4.69
N ARG A 8 4.12 17.49 4.00
CA ARG A 8 4.34 16.98 2.64
C ARG A 8 4.35 15.45 2.62
N LYS A 9 5.00 14.82 3.59
CA LYS A 9 5.02 13.35 3.72
C LYS A 9 3.64 12.79 4.02
N ILE A 10 2.82 13.45 4.85
CA ILE A 10 1.45 12.99 5.09
C ILE A 10 0.59 13.16 3.85
N ALA A 11 0.67 14.31 3.17
CA ALA A 11 -0.08 14.54 1.93
C ALA A 11 0.27 13.50 0.86
N HIS A 12 1.56 13.15 0.73
CA HIS A 12 2.00 12.11 -0.19
C HIS A 12 1.43 10.72 0.18
N ARG A 13 1.39 10.37 1.47
CA ARG A 13 0.79 9.10 1.93
C ARG A 13 -0.71 9.04 1.74
N PHE A 14 -1.42 10.16 1.94
CA PHE A 14 -2.85 10.25 1.66
C PHE A 14 -3.12 10.02 0.17
N ALA A 15 -2.39 10.71 -0.70
CA ALA A 15 -2.49 10.55 -2.16
C ALA A 15 -2.10 9.14 -2.65
N ALA A 16 -1.31 8.39 -1.89
CA ALA A 16 -1.02 6.99 -2.20
C ALA A 16 -2.22 6.06 -1.94
N PHE A 17 -3.23 6.50 -1.17
CA PHE A 17 -4.46 5.76 -0.92
C PHE A 17 -5.67 6.31 -1.69
N ASP A 18 -5.78 7.64 -1.84
CA ASP A 18 -6.78 8.31 -2.67
C ASP A 18 -6.42 8.13 -4.16
N GLN A 19 -6.87 7.01 -4.73
CA GLN A 19 -6.47 6.53 -6.05
C GLN A 19 -7.22 7.22 -7.19
N ASP A 20 -8.43 7.73 -6.92
CA ASP A 20 -9.20 8.50 -7.90
C ASP A 20 -9.02 10.02 -7.77
N GLY A 21 -8.38 10.49 -6.69
CA GLY A 21 -8.06 11.89 -6.45
C GLY A 21 -9.26 12.73 -5.98
N ASN A 22 -10.30 12.10 -5.43
CA ASN A 22 -11.53 12.77 -5.01
C ASN A 22 -11.39 13.48 -3.65
N GLY A 23 -10.25 13.32 -2.96
CA GLY A 23 -9.96 13.94 -1.67
C GLY A 23 -10.42 13.11 -0.46
N TYR A 24 -10.88 11.88 -0.69
CA TYR A 24 -11.25 10.89 0.31
C TYR A 24 -10.53 9.58 0.00
N ILE A 25 -10.25 8.81 1.04
CA ILE A 25 -9.88 7.41 0.89
C ILE A 25 -11.13 6.60 1.19
N ASP A 26 -11.59 5.79 0.24
CA ASP A 26 -12.73 4.92 0.42
C ASP A 26 -12.50 3.51 -0.16
N ARG A 27 -13.50 2.64 -0.02
CA ARG A 27 -13.45 1.27 -0.54
C ARG A 27 -13.11 1.21 -2.04
N ALA A 28 -13.66 2.14 -2.83
CA ALA A 28 -13.51 2.12 -4.28
C ALA A 28 -12.06 2.34 -4.71
N ASP A 29 -11.26 3.08 -3.93
CA ASP A 29 -9.83 3.24 -4.17
C ASP A 29 -9.07 1.91 -4.13
N PHE A 30 -9.37 1.09 -3.13
CA PHE A 30 -8.76 -0.23 -2.93
C PHE A 30 -9.21 -1.23 -4.00
N ASP A 31 -10.50 -1.23 -4.33
CA ASP A 31 -11.04 -2.03 -5.43
C ASP A 31 -10.43 -1.61 -6.78
N ALA A 32 -10.24 -0.32 -7.02
CA ALA A 32 -9.62 0.21 -8.23
C ALA A 32 -8.12 -0.10 -8.31
N ALA A 33 -7.40 -0.07 -7.19
CA ALA A 33 -6.00 -0.51 -7.10
C ALA A 33 -5.87 -1.99 -7.47
N ALA A 34 -6.71 -2.85 -6.88
CA ALA A 34 -6.74 -4.28 -7.19
C ALA A 34 -7.06 -4.53 -8.68
N ALA A 35 -8.08 -3.86 -9.21
CA ALA A 35 -8.47 -4.00 -10.62
C ALA A 35 -7.33 -3.63 -11.58
N ARG A 36 -6.60 -2.54 -11.31
CA ARG A 36 -5.47 -2.11 -12.14
C ARG A 36 -4.30 -3.07 -12.08
N LEU A 37 -3.96 -3.60 -10.91
CA LEU A 37 -2.93 -4.64 -10.78
C LEU A 37 -3.29 -5.88 -11.61
N LEU A 38 -4.54 -6.35 -11.52
CA LEU A 38 -4.98 -7.50 -12.32
C LEU A 38 -4.90 -7.22 -13.83
N ALA A 39 -5.27 -6.02 -14.26
CA ALA A 39 -5.16 -5.61 -15.66
C ALA A 39 -3.70 -5.58 -16.13
N GLU A 40 -2.80 -5.00 -15.34
CA GLU A 40 -1.36 -4.88 -15.66
C GLU A 40 -0.69 -6.25 -15.88
N PHE A 41 -1.06 -7.24 -15.07
CA PHE A 41 -0.49 -8.58 -15.13
C PHE A 41 -1.37 -9.59 -15.90
N GLY A 42 -2.44 -9.12 -16.56
CA GLY A 42 -3.35 -9.98 -17.33
C GLY A 42 -4.03 -11.08 -16.50
N THR A 43 -4.13 -10.90 -15.18
CA THR A 43 -4.69 -11.88 -14.26
C THR A 43 -6.22 -11.75 -14.22
N ARG A 44 -6.93 -12.87 -14.35
CA ARG A 44 -8.39 -12.86 -14.33
C ARG A 44 -8.91 -12.63 -12.91
N ALA A 45 -9.81 -11.68 -12.71
CA ALA A 45 -10.43 -11.39 -11.42
C ALA A 45 -11.07 -12.61 -10.71
N ARG A 46 -11.57 -13.58 -11.47
CA ARG A 46 -12.24 -14.78 -10.93
C ARG A 46 -11.30 -15.96 -10.64
N CYS A 47 -10.00 -15.86 -10.92
CA CYS A 47 -9.06 -16.90 -10.47
C CYS A 47 -8.69 -16.68 -9.00
N ASP A 48 -8.08 -17.67 -8.38
CA ASP A 48 -7.73 -17.68 -6.95
C ASP A 48 -6.89 -16.43 -6.56
N LYS A 49 -5.89 -16.07 -7.37
CA LYS A 49 -5.07 -14.87 -7.14
C LYS A 49 -5.86 -13.57 -7.27
N GLY A 50 -6.75 -13.50 -8.26
CA GLY A 50 -7.65 -12.35 -8.45
C GLY A 50 -8.57 -12.16 -7.26
N GLN A 51 -9.18 -13.24 -6.78
CA GLN A 51 -10.06 -13.21 -5.60
C GLN A 51 -9.30 -12.89 -4.32
N ALA A 52 -8.09 -13.44 -4.15
CA ALA A 52 -7.22 -13.12 -3.03
C ALA A 52 -6.85 -11.63 -3.00
N LEU A 53 -6.58 -11.02 -4.16
CA LEU A 53 -6.24 -9.60 -4.23
C LEU A 53 -7.40 -8.70 -3.81
N TYR A 54 -8.62 -8.93 -4.33
CA TYR A 54 -9.80 -8.17 -3.91
C TYR A 54 -10.14 -8.39 -2.43
N SER A 55 -9.99 -9.62 -1.94
CA SER A 55 -10.27 -9.92 -0.52
C SER A 55 -9.24 -9.25 0.40
N GLY A 56 -7.97 -9.22 -0.01
CA GLY A 56 -6.92 -8.49 0.68
C GLY A 56 -7.16 -6.98 0.65
N ALA A 57 -7.59 -6.44 -0.49
CA ALA A 57 -7.91 -5.02 -0.65
C ALA A 57 -9.06 -4.60 0.28
N GLU A 58 -10.14 -5.38 0.33
CA GLU A 58 -11.27 -5.15 1.24
C GLU A 58 -10.83 -5.23 2.71
N ALA A 59 -10.10 -6.28 3.09
CA ALA A 59 -9.61 -6.42 4.47
C ALA A 59 -8.72 -5.25 4.87
N PHE A 60 -7.91 -4.76 3.93
CA PHE A 60 -7.04 -3.64 4.17
C PHE A 60 -7.83 -2.33 4.33
N TRP A 61 -8.82 -2.07 3.46
CA TRP A 61 -9.74 -0.94 3.62
C TRP A 61 -10.46 -0.98 4.98
N GLN A 62 -11.05 -2.10 5.36
CA GLN A 62 -11.77 -2.24 6.63
C GLN A 62 -10.87 -1.97 7.84
N GLY A 63 -9.63 -2.46 7.80
CA GLY A 63 -8.66 -2.19 8.87
C GLY A 63 -8.24 -0.72 8.93
N MET A 64 -8.13 -0.04 7.79
CA MET A 64 -7.87 1.40 7.74
C MET A 64 -9.05 2.22 8.26
N ALA A 65 -10.26 1.96 7.79
CA ALA A 65 -11.47 2.63 8.23
C ALA A 65 -11.64 2.49 9.76
N GLY A 66 -11.50 1.28 10.31
CA GLY A 66 -11.59 1.06 11.77
C GLY A 66 -10.56 1.84 12.61
N ILE A 67 -9.51 2.37 11.98
CA ILE A 67 -8.48 3.20 12.62
C ILE A 67 -8.73 4.70 12.40
N ALA A 68 -9.20 5.08 11.21
CA ALA A 68 -9.13 6.44 10.70
C ALA A 68 -10.48 7.11 10.51
N ASP A 69 -11.53 6.35 10.16
CA ASP A 69 -12.91 6.84 9.97
C ASP A 69 -13.51 7.13 11.36
N VAL A 70 -13.58 8.42 11.72
CA VAL A 70 -13.99 8.84 13.08
C VAL A 70 -15.50 9.03 13.14
N ASP A 71 -16.11 9.51 12.06
CA ASP A 71 -17.54 9.80 12.01
C ASP A 71 -18.40 8.65 11.47
N GLY A 72 -17.77 7.61 10.92
CA GLY A 72 -18.41 6.37 10.46
C GLY A 72 -19.07 6.50 9.10
N ASP A 73 -18.67 7.47 8.27
CA ASP A 73 -19.26 7.73 6.95
C ASP A 73 -18.73 6.79 5.84
N GLN A 74 -17.84 5.86 6.19
CA GLN A 74 -17.16 4.93 5.28
C GLN A 74 -16.27 5.63 4.25
N ARG A 75 -15.70 6.76 4.64
CA ARG A 75 -14.66 7.49 3.92
C ARG A 75 -13.67 8.02 4.95
N VAL A 76 -12.46 8.32 4.50
CA VAL A 76 -11.45 8.95 5.35
C VAL A 76 -10.98 10.21 4.66
N ASN A 77 -11.34 11.36 5.22
CA ASN A 77 -10.85 12.63 4.72
C ASN A 77 -9.42 12.91 5.25
N ARG A 78 -8.78 13.96 4.73
CA ARG A 78 -7.40 14.30 5.12
C ARG A 78 -7.24 14.61 6.61
N ALA A 79 -8.22 15.26 7.25
CA ALA A 79 -8.14 15.61 8.67
C ALA A 79 -8.21 14.36 9.55
N GLU A 80 -9.07 13.41 9.19
CA GLU A 80 -9.19 12.10 9.83
C GLU A 80 -7.93 11.25 9.65
N PHE A 81 -7.37 11.24 8.44
CA PHE A 81 -6.11 10.57 8.18
C PHE A 81 -4.96 11.14 9.04
N VAL A 82 -4.83 12.47 9.10
CA VAL A 82 -3.78 13.13 9.91
C VAL A 82 -4.00 12.91 11.41
N GLY A 83 -5.24 13.05 11.89
CA GLY A 83 -5.55 13.00 13.32
C GLY A 83 -5.59 11.57 13.89
N GLY A 84 -6.25 10.67 13.18
CA GLY A 84 -6.48 9.28 13.60
C GLY A 84 -5.43 8.32 13.06
N ALA A 85 -5.27 8.26 11.74
CA ALA A 85 -4.40 7.28 11.10
C ALA A 85 -2.93 7.54 11.42
N VAL A 86 -2.41 8.74 11.18
CA VAL A 86 -0.96 9.02 11.34
C VAL A 86 -0.48 8.77 12.77
N LYS A 87 -1.29 9.07 13.78
CA LYS A 87 -0.96 8.75 15.17
C LYS A 87 -0.87 7.24 15.39
N ARG A 88 -1.90 6.48 15.00
CA ARG A 88 -1.90 5.02 15.17
C ARG A 88 -0.84 4.31 14.32
N LEU A 89 -0.61 4.80 13.10
CA LEU A 89 0.44 4.34 12.19
C LEU A 89 1.82 4.54 12.82
N ARG A 90 2.04 5.66 13.52
CA ARG A 90 3.28 5.90 14.27
C ARG A 90 3.40 4.98 15.48
N ASP A 91 2.33 4.83 16.25
CA ASP A 91 2.39 4.10 17.52
C ASP A 91 2.49 2.58 17.29
N ASN A 92 1.93 2.06 16.18
CA ASN A 92 1.87 0.62 15.89
C ASN A 92 2.06 0.33 14.37
N PRO A 93 3.19 0.72 13.75
CA PRO A 93 3.40 0.57 12.31
C PRO A 93 3.40 -0.89 11.87
N GLU A 94 3.99 -1.78 12.67
CA GLU A 94 4.01 -3.23 12.41
C GLU A 94 2.59 -3.80 12.35
N ARG A 95 1.73 -3.43 13.31
CA ARG A 95 0.34 -3.89 13.34
C ARG A 95 -0.44 -3.44 12.11
N PHE A 96 -0.18 -2.23 11.62
CA PHE A 96 -0.81 -1.76 10.40
C PHE A 96 -0.29 -2.50 9.16
N ALA A 97 1.01 -2.78 9.10
CA ALA A 97 1.58 -3.59 8.04
C ALA A 97 1.01 -5.02 8.02
N GLU A 98 0.71 -5.60 9.18
CA GLU A 98 0.01 -6.89 9.28
C GLU A 98 -1.43 -6.83 8.75
N ILE A 99 -2.13 -5.70 8.89
CA ILE A 99 -3.44 -5.48 8.26
C ILE A 99 -3.31 -5.49 6.73
N ALA A 100 -2.25 -4.87 6.20
CA ALA A 100 -1.98 -4.82 4.76
C ALA A 100 -1.38 -6.11 4.18
N ARG A 101 -0.80 -6.99 5.01
CA ARG A 101 -0.09 -8.20 4.60
C ARG A 101 -0.86 -9.06 3.59
N PRO A 102 -2.17 -9.37 3.77
CA PRO A 102 -2.92 -10.16 2.79
C PRO A 102 -2.97 -9.51 1.40
N PHE A 103 -3.13 -8.18 1.34
CA PHE A 103 -3.09 -7.43 0.08
C PHE A 103 -1.70 -7.46 -0.55
N LEU A 104 -0.64 -7.18 0.23
CA LEU A 104 0.75 -7.19 -0.24
C LEU A 104 1.15 -8.56 -0.79
N ARG A 105 0.81 -9.63 -0.07
CA ARG A 105 1.03 -11.03 -0.50
C ARG A 105 0.32 -11.31 -1.82
N ALA A 106 -0.96 -10.95 -1.93
CA ALA A 106 -1.73 -11.19 -3.15
C ALA A 106 -1.20 -10.35 -4.34
N ALA A 107 -0.74 -9.13 -4.11
CA ALA A 107 -0.12 -8.29 -5.13
C ALA A 107 1.18 -8.92 -5.66
N LEU A 108 2.02 -9.47 -4.77
CA LEU A 108 3.20 -10.23 -5.15
C LEU A 108 2.85 -11.51 -5.92
N ASP A 109 1.82 -12.24 -5.51
CA ASP A 109 1.36 -13.44 -6.22
C ASP A 109 0.84 -13.13 -7.64
N VAL A 110 0.20 -11.98 -7.82
CA VAL A 110 -0.24 -11.48 -9.13
C VAL A 110 0.96 -11.05 -9.98
N ALA A 111 1.85 -10.24 -9.43
CA ALA A 111 3.04 -9.75 -10.14
C ALA A 111 4.04 -10.87 -10.48
N GLY A 112 4.18 -11.86 -9.59
CA GLY A 112 5.09 -12.99 -9.73
C GLY A 112 4.62 -14.07 -10.72
N GLY A 113 3.37 -14.01 -11.20
CA GLY A 113 2.83 -15.00 -12.12
C GLY A 113 3.00 -16.42 -11.58
N ASP A 114 3.35 -17.38 -12.41
CA ASP A 114 3.52 -18.79 -11.98
C ASP A 114 4.82 -19.06 -11.18
N GLY A 115 5.47 -18.01 -10.68
CA GLY A 115 6.65 -18.11 -9.82
C GLY A 115 6.36 -18.57 -8.39
N SER A 116 7.36 -18.42 -7.53
CA SER A 116 7.22 -18.74 -6.11
C SER A 116 6.15 -17.87 -5.45
N ALA A 117 5.27 -18.50 -4.67
CA ALA A 117 4.18 -17.79 -4.03
C ALA A 117 4.71 -16.73 -3.04
N GLY A 118 4.14 -15.52 -3.11
CA GLY A 118 4.48 -14.31 -2.36
C GLY A 118 5.89 -13.82 -2.56
N SER A 119 6.39 -14.05 -3.76
CA SER A 119 7.60 -13.43 -4.24
C SER A 119 7.42 -13.04 -5.69
N ALA A 120 7.80 -11.82 -6.02
CA ALA A 120 7.78 -11.32 -7.40
C ALA A 120 9.17 -10.84 -7.81
N PRO A 121 9.55 -10.97 -9.09
CA PRO A 121 10.75 -10.33 -9.61
C PRO A 121 10.72 -8.82 -9.38
N VAL A 122 11.88 -8.20 -9.14
CA VAL A 122 12.00 -6.75 -8.88
C VAL A 122 11.36 -5.93 -10.01
N GLU A 123 11.54 -6.32 -11.27
CA GLU A 123 10.96 -5.63 -12.41
C GLU A 123 9.42 -5.69 -12.44
N ALA A 124 8.83 -6.77 -11.91
CA ALA A 124 7.39 -6.90 -11.80
C ALA A 124 6.86 -6.03 -10.65
N VAL A 125 7.58 -5.96 -9.54
CA VAL A 125 7.24 -5.08 -8.41
C VAL A 125 7.32 -3.61 -8.82
N GLU A 126 8.32 -3.23 -9.60
CA GLU A 126 8.44 -1.88 -10.17
C GLU A 126 7.20 -1.49 -11.00
N ARG A 127 6.72 -2.39 -11.87
CA ARG A 127 5.48 -2.19 -12.64
C ARG A 127 4.27 -2.07 -11.74
N ALA A 128 4.16 -2.91 -10.72
CA ALA A 128 3.07 -2.85 -9.74
C ALA A 128 3.04 -1.48 -9.02
N LEU A 129 4.19 -0.98 -8.57
CA LEU A 129 4.30 0.32 -7.90
C LEU A 129 3.85 1.47 -8.81
N ARG A 130 4.25 1.47 -10.09
CA ARG A 130 3.79 2.48 -11.07
C ARG A 130 2.28 2.48 -11.23
N VAL A 131 1.69 1.30 -11.34
CA VAL A 131 0.24 1.14 -11.50
C VAL A 131 -0.53 1.65 -10.28
N LEU A 132 0.08 1.54 -9.10
CA LEU A 132 -0.43 2.08 -7.84
C LEU A 132 -0.12 3.58 -7.64
N GLY A 133 0.46 4.25 -8.63
CA GLY A 133 0.66 5.71 -8.64
C GLY A 133 2.05 6.18 -8.22
N ALA A 134 3.03 5.28 -8.04
CA ALA A 134 4.41 5.71 -7.84
C ALA A 134 4.97 6.34 -9.12
N ALA A 135 5.69 7.47 -8.98
CA ALA A 135 6.37 8.12 -10.10
C ALA A 135 7.46 7.21 -10.69
N ASP A 136 7.71 7.31 -12.00
CA ASP A 136 8.60 6.41 -12.74
C ASP A 136 10.04 6.38 -12.19
N ASP A 137 10.55 7.52 -11.77
CA ASP A 137 11.88 7.70 -11.19
C ASP A 137 11.99 7.11 -9.77
N ILE A 138 10.87 7.06 -9.04
CA ILE A 138 10.78 6.49 -7.69
C ILE A 138 10.51 4.99 -7.72
N ALA A 139 9.64 4.51 -8.61
CA ALA A 139 9.18 3.12 -8.64
C ALA A 139 10.34 2.13 -8.75
N GLY A 140 11.31 2.40 -9.62
CA GLY A 140 12.46 1.50 -9.80
C GLY A 140 13.43 1.53 -8.62
N VAL A 141 13.64 2.70 -8.00
CA VAL A 141 14.47 2.81 -6.80
C VAL A 141 13.80 2.09 -5.64
N ALA A 142 12.49 2.28 -5.46
CA ALA A 142 11.70 1.62 -4.44
C ALA A 142 11.73 0.10 -4.62
N ALA A 143 11.42 -0.41 -5.82
CA ALA A 143 11.43 -1.85 -6.08
C ALA A 143 12.79 -2.50 -5.79
N ARG A 144 13.89 -1.88 -6.19
CA ARG A 144 15.24 -2.38 -5.85
C ARG A 144 15.53 -2.33 -4.36
N SER A 145 15.07 -1.30 -3.65
CA SER A 145 15.27 -1.20 -2.19
C SER A 145 14.50 -2.25 -1.40
N LEU A 146 13.49 -2.90 -2.01
CA LEU A 146 12.74 -4.00 -1.42
C LEU A 146 13.46 -5.35 -1.55
N ASP A 147 14.40 -5.48 -2.48
CA ASP A 147 15.23 -6.68 -2.67
C ASP A 147 16.47 -6.58 -1.77
N GLY A 148 16.27 -6.86 -0.48
CA GLY A 148 17.27 -6.64 0.56
C GLY A 148 18.43 -7.64 0.55
N ASP A 149 18.24 -8.83 -0.01
CA ASP A 149 19.26 -9.87 -0.15
C ASP A 149 19.87 -9.93 -1.57
N GLU A 150 19.43 -9.04 -2.46
CA GLU A 150 19.91 -8.89 -3.84
C GLU A 150 19.74 -10.17 -4.67
N ASP A 151 18.68 -10.95 -4.41
CA ASP A 151 18.37 -12.19 -5.13
C ASP A 151 17.58 -11.95 -6.44
N GLY A 152 17.23 -10.69 -6.70
CA GLY A 152 16.46 -10.24 -7.86
C GLY A 152 14.95 -10.35 -7.66
N ARG A 153 14.48 -10.62 -6.43
CA ARG A 153 13.07 -10.77 -6.10
C ARG A 153 12.75 -10.00 -4.81
N VAL A 154 11.46 -9.75 -4.63
CA VAL A 154 10.93 -9.17 -3.39
C VAL A 154 10.05 -10.22 -2.75
N ALA A 155 10.36 -10.61 -1.51
CA ALA A 155 9.52 -11.51 -0.74
C ALA A 155 8.46 -10.74 0.04
N GLU A 156 7.41 -11.46 0.46
CA GLU A 156 6.34 -10.90 1.30
C GLU A 156 6.88 -10.23 2.58
N ALA A 157 7.90 -10.82 3.21
CA ALA A 157 8.49 -10.26 4.42
C ALA A 157 9.10 -8.87 4.15
N ASP A 158 9.81 -8.70 3.04
CA ASP A 158 10.44 -7.44 2.66
C ASP A 158 9.37 -6.38 2.32
N ALA A 159 8.33 -6.78 1.58
CA ALA A 159 7.22 -5.89 1.25
C ALA A 159 6.51 -5.39 2.52
N VAL A 160 6.24 -6.27 3.49
CA VAL A 160 5.59 -5.90 4.76
C VAL A 160 6.50 -5.02 5.61
N ALA A 161 7.79 -5.36 5.72
CA ALA A 161 8.76 -4.57 6.48
C ALA A 161 8.90 -3.16 5.89
N ALA A 162 9.02 -3.04 4.57
CA ALA A 162 9.12 -1.77 3.89
C ALA A 162 7.83 -0.95 3.98
N PHE A 163 6.67 -1.61 3.93
CA PHE A 163 5.38 -0.95 4.15
C PHE A 163 5.29 -0.35 5.56
N SER A 164 5.67 -1.12 6.59
CA SER A 164 5.78 -0.63 7.97
C SER A 164 6.72 0.58 8.08
N ALA A 165 7.90 0.51 7.46
CA ALA A 165 8.87 1.60 7.44
C ALA A 165 8.33 2.85 6.71
N TYR A 166 7.67 2.67 5.57
CA TYR A 166 7.08 3.75 4.79
C TYR A 166 6.04 4.54 5.59
N PHE A 167 5.24 3.88 6.45
CA PHE A 167 4.25 4.55 7.29
C PHE A 167 4.77 5.08 8.63
N THR A 168 6.02 4.79 8.98
CA THR A 168 6.67 5.37 10.17
C THR A 168 7.02 6.84 9.88
N VAL A 169 6.05 7.75 10.11
CA VAL A 169 6.29 9.19 10.05
C VAL A 169 6.74 9.68 11.42
N VAL A 170 8.03 9.99 11.55
CA VAL A 170 8.54 10.71 12.71
C VAL A 170 8.05 12.16 12.59
N ALA A 171 7.26 12.63 13.56
CA ALA A 171 6.92 14.05 13.65
C ALA A 171 8.15 14.88 14.04
N PRO A 172 8.20 16.17 13.69
CA PRO A 172 9.10 17.11 14.34
C PRO A 172 8.99 17.00 15.86
N ASP A 173 10.12 17.10 16.57
CA ASP A 173 10.06 17.52 17.97
C ASP A 173 9.48 18.94 17.97
N MET A 174 8.34 19.12 18.65
CA MET A 174 7.65 20.40 18.81
C MET A 174 8.45 21.36 19.70
#